data_AF-Q39YR7-F1
#
_entry.id   AF-Q39YR7-F1
#
_cell.length_a   1.000
_cell.length_b   1.000
_cell.length_c   1.000
_cell.angle_alpha   90.00
_cell.angle_beta   90.00
_cell.angle_gamma   90.00
#
_symmetry.space_group_name_H-M   'P 1'
#
loop_
_entity.id
_entity.type
_entity.pdbx_description
1 polymer ?
#
loop_
_entity_poly.entity_id
_entity_poly.type
_entity_poly.pdbx_seq_one_letter_code
_entity_poly.pdbx_strand_id
1 'polypeptide(L)' 'MQLLSLALIAIGGAAMAWGLPAAHRLAKPWDVLAAVAALCGLVAVLVGALLAVVPGFFG' A
#
# COMPACT_ATOMS: atom_id res chain seq x y z
N MET A 1 9.39 -14.00 8.12
CA MET A 1 9.36 -12.55 7.82
C MET A 1 9.28 -12.26 6.32
N GLN A 2 10.05 -12.94 5.47
CA GLN A 2 10.03 -12.70 4.01
C GLN A 2 8.64 -12.86 3.36
N LEU A 3 7.85 -13.87 3.76
CA LEU A 3 6.48 -14.06 3.25
C LEU A 3 5.57 -12.87 3.59
N LEU A 4 5.71 -12.28 4.79
CA LEU A 4 4.96 -11.11 5.22
C LEU A 4 5.37 -9.86 4.41
N SER A 5 6.69 -9.68 4.19
CA SER A 5 7.21 -8.57 3.38
C SER A 5 6.67 -8.61 1.95
N LEU A 6 6.68 -9.80 1.32
CA LEU A 6 6.14 -10.01 -0.02
C LEU A 6 4.63 -9.77 -0.08
N ALA A 7 3.88 -10.23 0.93
CA ALA A 7 2.44 -9.99 1.01
C ALA A 7 2.12 -8.49 1.14
N LEU A 8 2.86 -7.76 1.98
CA LEU A 8 2.70 -6.32 2.16
C LEU A 8 3.01 -5.53 0.88
N ILE A 9 4.08 -5.91 0.17
CA ILE A 9 4.45 -5.28 -1.11
C ILE A 9 3.38 -5.55 -2.18
N ALA A 10 2.92 -6.81 -2.30
CA ALA A 10 1.93 -7.17 -3.32
C ALA A 10 0.56 -6.54 -3.07
N ILE A 11 0.06 -6.63 -1.83
CA ILE A 11 -1.25 -6.07 -1.45
C ILE A 11 -1.21 -4.54 -1.50
N GLY A 12 -0.13 -3.94 -0.99
CA GLY A 12 0.04 -2.49 -1.02
C GLY A 12 0.17 -1.94 -2.44
N GLY A 13 0.90 -2.65 -3.32
CA GLY A 13 1.03 -2.29 -4.73
C GLY A 13 -0.30 -2.38 -5.47
N ALA A 14 -1.08 -3.44 -5.22
CA ALA A 14 -2.42 -3.59 -5.79
C ALA A 14 -3.37 -2.48 -5.31
N ALA A 15 -3.31 -2.11 -4.02
CA ALA A 15 -4.11 -1.03 -3.45
C ALA A 15 -3.74 0.34 -4.04
N MET A 16 -2.45 0.61 -4.30
CA MET A 16 -2.03 1.83 -5.00
C MET A 16 -2.48 1.82 -6.47
N ALA A 17 -2.29 0.71 -7.17
CA ALA A 17 -2.63 0.57 -8.59
C ALA A 17 -4.12 0.77 -8.84
N TRP A 18 -4.99 0.37 -7.90
CA TRP A 18 -6.43 0.62 -7.97
C TRP A 18 -6.82 2.00 -7.41
N GLY A 19 -6.26 2.39 -6.26
CA GLY A 19 -6.65 3.59 -5.53
C GLY A 19 -6.33 4.90 -6.25
N LEU A 20 -5.19 4.98 -6.95
CA LEU A 20 -4.80 6.16 -7.74
C LEU A 20 -5.77 6.49 -8.88
N PRO A 21 -6.10 5.55 -9.80
CA PRO A 21 -7.07 5.81 -10.86
C PRO A 21 -8.51 5.92 -10.34
N ALA A 22 -8.84 5.22 -9.24
CA ALA A 22 -10.15 5.38 -8.59
C ALA A 22 -10.32 6.79 -8.02
N ALA A 23 -9.33 7.31 -7.30
CA ALA A 23 -9.37 8.67 -6.78
C ALA A 23 -9.52 9.68 -7.93
N HIS A 24 -8.75 9.52 -9.00
CA HIS A 24 -8.84 10.43 -10.14
C HIS A 24 -10.18 10.38 -10.91
N ARG A 25 -10.92 9.26 -10.86
CA ARG A 25 -12.16 9.05 -11.63
C ARG A 25 -13.44 9.23 -10.83
N LEU A 26 -13.42 9.16 -9.51
CA LEU A 26 -14.64 9.29 -8.71
C LEU A 26 -14.94 10.77 -8.39
N ALA A 27 -16.02 11.30 -8.98
CA ALA A 27 -16.63 12.52 -8.48
C ALA A 27 -17.49 12.20 -7.26
N LYS A 28 -17.40 13.02 -6.18
CA LYS A 28 -18.14 12.94 -4.90
C LYS A 28 -17.54 11.95 -3.86
N PRO A 29 -17.82 12.12 -2.54
CA PRO A 29 -16.94 11.88 -1.36
C PRO A 29 -16.21 10.53 -1.21
N TRP A 30 -16.50 9.57 -2.07
CA TRP A 30 -15.79 8.31 -2.23
C TRP A 30 -14.36 8.46 -2.75
N ASP A 31 -14.03 9.60 -3.38
CA ASP A 31 -12.66 9.95 -3.76
C ASP A 31 -11.70 9.92 -2.56
N VAL A 32 -12.17 10.41 -1.39
CA VAL A 32 -11.40 10.38 -0.14
C VAL A 32 -11.10 8.95 0.30
N LEU A 33 -12.05 8.02 0.14
CA LEU A 33 -11.84 6.60 0.48
C LEU A 33 -10.84 5.94 -0.47
N ALA A 34 -10.89 6.26 -1.76
CA ALA A 34 -9.93 5.77 -2.74
C ALA A 34 -8.50 6.31 -2.48
N ALA A 35 -8.40 7.60 -2.12
CA ALA A 35 -7.13 8.22 -1.73
C ALA A 35 -6.57 7.62 -0.42
N VAL A 36 -7.42 7.36 0.58
CA VAL A 36 -7.02 6.68 1.83
C VAL A 36 -6.56 5.25 1.54
N ALA A 37 -7.26 4.51 0.67
CA ALA A 37 -6.84 3.17 0.27
C ALA A 37 -5.48 3.17 -0.44
N ALA A 38 -5.23 4.14 -1.33
CA ALA A 38 -3.94 4.32 -1.98
C ALA A 38 -2.83 4.66 -0.97
N LEU A 39 -3.11 5.53 0.01
CA LEU A 39 -2.15 5.89 1.06
C LEU A 39 -1.81 4.70 1.97
N CYS A 40 -2.82 3.93 2.39
CA CYS A 40 -2.62 2.69 3.13
C CYS A 40 -1.79 1.69 2.32
N GLY A 41 -2.05 1.58 1.01
CA GLY A 41 -1.27 0.76 0.11
C GLY A 41 0.21 1.18 0.06
N LEU A 42 0.47 2.48 -0.06
CA LEU A 42 1.83 3.03 -0.03
C LEU A 42 2.55 2.69 1.26
N VAL A 43 1.91 2.91 2.42
CA VAL A 43 2.49 2.59 3.72
C VAL A 43 2.80 1.10 3.81
N ALA A 44 1.90 0.22 3.36
CA ALA A 44 2.13 -1.22 3.34
C ALA A 44 3.33 -1.61 2.45
N VAL A 45 3.46 -1.04 1.24
CA VAL A 45 4.63 -1.27 0.37
C VAL A 45 5.92 -0.82 1.03
N LEU A 46 5.95 0.38 1.63
CA LEU A 46 7.14 0.91 2.28
C LEU A 46 7.56 0.05 3.48
N VAL A 47 6.61 -0.37 4.32
CA VAL A 47 6.89 -1.27 5.45
C VAL A 47 7.35 -2.64 4.96
N GLY A 48 6.72 -3.19 3.93
CA GLY A 48 7.14 -4.46 3.33
C GLY A 48 8.54 -4.39 2.73
N ALA A 49 8.86 -3.31 2.02
CA ALA A 49 10.19 -3.07 1.46
C ALA A 49 11.24 -2.91 2.57
N LEU A 50 10.93 -2.17 3.62
CA LEU A 50 11.81 -1.99 4.77
C LEU A 50 12.10 -3.33 5.48
N LEU A 51 11.07 -4.16 5.69
CA LEU A 51 11.21 -5.50 6.25
C LEU A 51 11.95 -6.48 5.33
N ALA A 52 11.87 -6.28 4.02
CA ALA A 52 12.59 -7.11 3.04
C ALA A 52 14.08 -6.76 2.96
N VAL A 53 14.41 -5.47 3.02
CA VAL A 53 15.78 -4.96 2.85
C VAL A 53 16.56 -4.95 4.17
N VAL A 54 15.90 -4.64 5.29
CA VAL A 54 16.54 -4.56 6.61
C VAL A 54 15.96 -5.65 7.53
N PRO A 55 16.56 -6.85 7.55
CA PRO A 55 16.13 -7.90 8.46
C PRO A 55 16.34 -7.45 9.92
N GLY A 56 15.28 -7.54 10.73
CA GLY A 56 15.30 -7.15 12.15
C GLY A 56 14.96 -5.69 12.44
N PHE A 57 14.48 -4.89 11.47
CA PHE A 57 14.14 -3.48 11.71
C PHE A 57 13.12 -3.24 12.86
N PHE A 58 12.15 -4.14 13.01
CA PHE A 58 11.14 -4.09 14.08
C PHE A 58 11.41 -5.12 15.20
N GLY A 59 12.60 -5.73 15.21
CA GLY A 59 13.00 -6.79 16.14
C GLY A 59 13.92 -6.29 17.24
#